data_AF-A0A368SWT4-F1
#
_entry.id   AF-A0A368SWT4-F1
#
_cell.length_a   1.000
_cell.length_b   1.000
_cell.length_c   1.000
_cell.angle_alpha   90.00
_cell.angle_beta   90.00
_cell.angle_gamma   90.00
#
_symmetry.space_group_name_H-M   'P 1'
#
loop_
_entity.id
_entity.type
_entity.pdbx_description
1 polymer ?
#
loop_
_entity_poly.entity_id
_entity_poly.type
_entity_poly.pdbx_seq_one_letter_code
_entity_poly.pdbx_strand_id
1 'polypeptide(L)' 'MRAVGEVVSSKPVTLGKAAPVFTLFAASAASGLPAEAGALVLSAAEAAAELHAFRRNAGAGESSEKRRKKRKRSDTGV' A
#
# COMPACT_ATOMS: atom_id res chain seq x y z
N MET A 1 -10.99 15.79 19.15
CA MET A 1 -11.09 14.93 17.95
C MET A 1 -11.75 13.62 18.37
N ARG A 2 -12.87 13.23 17.74
CA ARG A 2 -13.55 11.96 18.08
C ARG A 2 -13.00 10.88 17.16
N ALA A 3 -12.23 9.95 17.70
CA ALA A 3 -11.76 8.79 16.93
C ALA A 3 -12.98 7.95 16.52
N VAL A 4 -13.16 7.75 15.21
CA VAL A 4 -14.23 6.93 14.65
C VAL A 4 -13.69 5.50 14.59
N GLY A 5 -14.02 4.68 15.58
CA GLY A 5 -13.72 3.23 15.59
C GLY A 5 -12.81 2.73 16.71
N GLU A 6 -12.81 1.41 16.89
CA GLU A 6 -11.96 0.68 17.82
C GLU A 6 -10.55 0.47 17.24
N VAL A 7 -9.51 0.72 18.04
CA VAL A 7 -8.13 0.51 17.62
C VAL A 7 -7.79 -0.98 17.73
N VAL A 8 -7.82 -1.67 16.59
CA VAL A 8 -7.51 -3.11 16.53
C VAL A 8 -6.01 -3.40 16.68
N SER A 9 -5.13 -2.46 16.29
CA SER A 9 -3.68 -2.62 16.36
C SER A 9 -2.95 -1.27 16.24
N SER A 10 -1.87 -1.10 17.00
CA SER A 10 -0.94 0.05 16.90
C SER A 10 0.29 -0.24 16.03
N LYS A 11 0.42 -1.46 15.48
CA LYS A 11 1.54 -1.81 14.61
C LYS A 11 1.49 -0.97 13.33
N PRO A 12 2.59 -0.32 12.92
CA PRO A 12 2.60 0.48 11.71
C PRO A 12 2.35 -0.40 10.48
N VAL A 13 1.54 0.10 9.55
CA VAL A 13 1.26 -0.55 8.27
C VAL A 13 1.82 0.26 7.12
N THR A 14 2.18 -0.39 6.03
CA THR A 14 2.66 0.29 4.83
C THR A 14 1.50 0.99 4.12
N LEU A 15 1.78 2.13 3.47
CA LEU A 15 0.75 2.90 2.75
C LEU A 15 0.01 2.06 1.70
N GLY A 16 0.71 1.21 0.95
CA GLY A 16 0.07 0.30 -0.02
C GLY A 16 -0.91 -0.68 0.62
N LYS A 17 -0.71 -1.09 1.88
CA LYS A 17 -1.67 -1.92 2.62
C LYS A 17 -2.83 -1.10 3.19
N ALA A 18 -2.62 0.19 3.43
CA ALA A 18 -3.64 1.11 3.94
C ALA A 18 -4.59 1.62 2.83
N ALA A 19 -4.15 1.65 1.58
CA ALA A 19 -4.93 2.16 0.45
C ALA A 19 -6.36 1.57 0.35
N PRO A 20 -6.58 0.23 0.42
CA PRO A 20 -7.94 -0.33 0.37
C PRO A 20 -8.81 0.10 1.56
N VAL A 21 -8.20 0.33 2.72
CA VAL A 21 -8.91 0.79 3.93
C VAL A 21 -9.40 2.21 3.74
N PHE A 22 -8.58 3.08 3.14
CA PHE A 22 -8.99 4.45 2.80
C PHE A 22 -10.12 4.47 1.78
N THR A 23 -10.08 3.64 0.74
CA THR A 23 -11.18 3.52 -0.23
C THR A 23 -12.48 3.09 0.43
N LEU A 24 -12.43 2.04 1.27
CA LEU A 24 -13.62 1.55 1.99
C LEU A 24 -14.15 2.58 2.99
N PHE A 25 -13.25 3.31 3.66
CA PHE A 25 -13.63 4.36 4.59
C PHE A 25 -14.32 5.51 3.87
N ALA A 26 -13.78 6.00 2.75
CA ALA A 26 -14.39 7.06 1.97
C ALA A 26 -15.76 6.66 1.38
N ALA A 27 -15.94 5.40 1.02
CA ALA A 27 -17.22 4.87 0.52
C ALA A 27 -18.24 4.58 1.63
N SER A 28 -17.82 4.57 2.90
CA SER A 28 -18.69 4.20 4.02
C SER A 28 -19.58 5.37 4.42
N ALA A 29 -20.90 5.17 4.40
CA ALA A 29 -21.87 6.12 4.97
C ALA A 29 -21.65 6.36 6.48
N ALA A 30 -21.03 5.39 7.18
CA ALA A 30 -20.70 5.49 8.60
C ALA A 30 -19.43 6.33 8.87
N SER A 31 -18.69 6.74 7.84
CA SER A 31 -17.48 7.55 7.99
C SER A 31 -17.77 8.96 8.50
N GLY A 32 -19.00 9.47 8.27
CA GLY A 32 -19.40 10.83 8.63
C GLY A 32 -18.57 11.91 7.93
N LEU A 33 -17.84 11.57 6.87
CA LEU A 33 -17.02 12.52 6.14
C LEU A 33 -17.91 13.47 5.32
N PRO A 34 -17.63 14.79 5.34
CA PRO A 34 -18.13 15.69 4.32
C PRO A 34 -17.75 15.19 2.92
N ALA A 35 -18.58 15.47 1.91
CA ALA A 35 -18.38 14.97 0.55
C ALA A 35 -16.99 15.33 -0.01
N GLU A 36 -16.50 16.54 0.28
CA GLU A 36 -15.19 17.04 -0.13
C GLU A 36 -14.05 16.28 0.55
N ALA A 37 -14.22 15.90 1.82
CA ALA A 37 -13.23 15.12 2.56
C ALA A 37 -13.18 13.67 2.04
N GLY A 38 -14.32 13.10 1.65
CA GLY A 38 -14.38 11.78 1.00
C GLY A 38 -13.54 11.71 -0.27
N ALA A 39 -13.64 12.75 -1.12
CA ALA A 39 -12.83 12.85 -2.34
C ALA A 39 -11.32 12.90 -2.04
N LEU A 40 -10.90 13.66 -1.02
CA LEU A 40 -9.49 13.74 -0.62
C LEU A 40 -8.96 12.40 -0.10
N VAL A 41 -9.78 11.64 0.65
CA VAL A 41 -9.40 10.30 1.13
C VAL A 41 -9.28 9.31 -0.03
N LEU A 42 -10.13 9.40 -1.04
CA LEU A 42 -10.01 8.61 -2.27
C LEU A 42 -8.72 8.93 -3.03
N SER A 43 -8.41 10.21 -3.24
CA SER A 43 -7.14 10.62 -3.87
C SER A 43 -5.91 10.14 -3.09
N ALA A 44 -5.98 10.15 -1.75
CA ALA A 44 -4.91 9.59 -0.92
C ALA A 44 -4.76 8.07 -1.08
N ALA A 45 -5.87 7.34 -1.23
CA ALA A 45 -5.85 5.90 -1.51
C ALA A 45 -5.21 5.60 -2.87
N GLU A 46 -5.56 6.34 -3.91
CA GLU A 46 -5.00 6.23 -5.25
C GLU A 46 -3.49 6.50 -5.24
N ALA A 47 -3.06 7.62 -4.67
CA ALA A 47 -1.64 7.97 -4.56
C ALA A 47 -0.84 6.90 -3.78
N ALA A 48 -1.41 6.32 -2.73
CA ALA A 48 -0.78 5.23 -1.98
C ALA A 48 -0.64 3.94 -2.79
N ALA A 49 -1.64 3.61 -3.62
CA ALA A 49 -1.60 2.47 -4.54
C ALA A 49 -0.57 2.69 -5.66
N GLU A 50 -0.54 3.87 -6.27
CA GLU A 50 0.44 4.24 -7.29
C GLU A 50 1.87 4.20 -6.75
N LEU A 51 2.11 4.77 -5.57
CA LEU A 51 3.41 4.69 -4.90
C LEU A 51 3.82 3.24 -4.65
N HIS A 52 2.89 2.37 -4.26
CA HIS A 52 3.16 0.95 -4.08
C HIS A 52 3.54 0.26 -5.40
N ALA A 53 2.79 0.53 -6.47
CA ALA A 53 3.07 0.01 -7.81
C ALA A 53 4.42 0.51 -8.33
N PHE A 54 4.70 1.81 -8.19
CA PHE A 54 5.98 2.42 -8.55
C PHE A 54 7.14 1.75 -7.82
N ARG A 55 7.06 1.58 -6.49
CA ARG A 55 8.12 0.92 -5.71
C ARG A 55 8.32 -0.54 -6.12
N ARG A 56 7.24 -1.26 -6.43
CA ARG A 56 7.31 -2.64 -6.92
C ARG A 56 8.03 -2.71 -8.28
N ASN A 57 7.74 -1.78 -9.18
CA ASN A 57 8.32 -1.73 -10.52
C ASN A 57 9.76 -1.21 -10.51
N ALA A 58 10.07 -0.19 -9.69
CA ALA A 58 11.42 0.32 -9.48
C ALA A 58 12.34 -0.74 -8.84
N GLY A 59 11.82 -1.53 -7.90
CA GLY A 59 12.54 -2.67 -7.30
C GLY A 59 12.63 -3.92 -8.18
N ALA A 60 11.90 -3.98 -9.30
CA ALA A 60 11.96 -5.11 -10.23
C ALA A 60 13.30 -5.14 -10.99
N GLY A 61 13.91 -3.98 -11.25
CA GLY A 61 15.25 -3.88 -11.85
C GLY A 61 16.32 -4.53 -10.96
N GLU A 62 16.45 -4.08 -9.71
CA GLU A 62 17.47 -4.57 -8.77
C GLU A 62 17.21 -6.00 -8.25
N SER A 63 15.96 -6.36 -7.95
CA SER A 63 15.67 -7.69 -7.35
C SER A 63 15.67 -8.81 -8.38
N SER A 64 15.36 -8.53 -9.65
CA SER A 64 15.47 -9.52 -10.73
C SER A 64 16.94 -9.87 -10.99
N GLU A 65 17.85 -8.91 -10.94
CA GLU A 65 19.28 -9.13 -11.08
C GLU A 65 19.85 -9.93 -9.90
N LYS A 66 19.48 -9.59 -8.66
CA LYS A 66 19.87 -10.36 -7.46
C LYS A 66 19.28 -11.78 -7.48
N ARG A 67 18.02 -11.97 -7.92
CA ARG A 67 17.40 -13.31 -8.10
C ARG A 67 18.05 -14.11 -9.23
N ARG A 68 18.41 -13.47 -10.36
CA ARG A 68 19.15 -14.10 -11.46
C ARG A 68 20.57 -14.51 -11.03
N LYS A 69 21.27 -13.67 -10.27
CA LYS A 69 22.61 -13.97 -9.74
C LYS A 69 22.57 -15.12 -8.72
N LYS A 70 21.56 -15.17 -7.85
CA LYS A 70 21.35 -16.30 -6.92
C LYS A 70 21.05 -17.61 -7.68
N ARG A 71 20.22 -17.56 -8.73
CA ARG A 71 19.93 -18.71 -9.59
C ARG A 71 21.15 -19.22 -10.37
N LYS A 72 21.98 -18.32 -10.92
CA LYS A 72 23.22 -18.72 -11.61
C LYS A 72 24.23 -19.40 -10.68
N ARG A 73 24.34 -18.98 -9.42
CA ARG A 73 25.24 -19.62 -8.43
C ARG A 73 24.80 -21.01 -7.99
N SER A 74 23.51 -21.33 -8.05
CA SER A 74 23.01 -22.67 -7.75
C SER A 74 23.08 -23.64 -8.93
N ASP A 75 23.30 -23.15 -10.15
CA ASP A 75 23.31 -23.96 -11.39
C ASP A 75 24.73 -24.37 -11.82
N THR A 76 25.76 -23.73 -11.27
CA THR A 76 27.18 -24.06 -11.51
C THR A 76 27.79 -24.91 -10.39
N GLY A 77 26.96 -25.59 -9.61
CA GLY A 77 27.37 -26.52 -8.56
C GLY A 77 27.25 -27.97 -9.02
N VAL A 78 28.02 -28.36 -10.03
CA VAL A 78 28.37 -29.76 -10.35
C VAL A 78 29.88 -29.82 -10.52
#